data_AF-M6D1Y5-F1
#
_entry.id   AF-M6D1Y5-F1
#
_cell.length_a   1.000
_cell.length_b   1.000
_cell.length_c   1.000
_cell.angle_alpha   90.00
_cell.angle_beta   90.00
_cell.angle_gamma   90.00
#
_symmetry.space_group_name_H-M   'P 1'
#
loop_
_entity.id
_entity.type
_entity.pdbx_description
1 polymer ?
#
loop_
_entity_poly.entity_id
_entity_poly.type
_entity_poly.pdbx_seq_one_letter_code
_entity_poly.pdbx_strand_id
1 'polypeptide(L)'
;MAVINSLENVDPRLVSFFQDLKSSLPGVFVFESRRSWARQAKLYAACKAGTGHCPAAPPGSSAHQFGRALDINGFSAEKDRKSIESVLNRHSEIEWGIDWKESDPPHFQIRNWSRGLSFQDKFFDGGLWVWAVIAIIIIFLLNR
;
A
#
# COMPACT_ATOMS: atom_id res chain seq x y z
N MET A 1 16.06 0.36 -0.03
CA MET A 1 14.97 0.76 0.88
C MET A 1 14.47 -0.49 1.56
N ALA A 2 14.55 -0.56 2.89
CA ALA A 2 14.01 -1.67 3.66
C ALA A 2 12.48 -1.71 3.52
N VAL A 3 11.92 -2.91 3.63
CA VAL A 3 10.46 -3.11 3.75
C VAL A 3 10.06 -2.70 5.17
N ILE A 4 9.00 -1.91 5.31
CA ILE A 4 8.47 -1.52 6.62
C ILE A 4 7.36 -2.51 6.96
N ASN A 5 7.50 -3.24 8.06
CA ASN A 5 6.53 -4.23 8.53
C ASN A 5 5.88 -3.86 9.88
N SER A 6 6.21 -2.69 10.44
CA SER A 6 5.58 -2.13 11.64
C SER A 6 4.21 -1.52 11.33
N LEU A 7 3.31 -1.51 12.31
CA LEU A 7 2.00 -0.85 12.19
C LEU A 7 2.05 0.67 12.49
N GLU A 8 3.24 1.24 12.65
CA GLU A 8 3.43 2.68 12.87
C GLU A 8 2.94 3.49 11.67
N ASN A 9 2.16 4.54 11.95
CA ASN A 9 1.59 5.44 10.95
C ASN A 9 0.72 4.73 9.89
N VAL A 10 0.13 3.58 10.25
CA VAL A 10 -0.92 2.88 9.50
C VAL A 10 -2.29 3.34 10.00
N ASP A 11 -3.28 3.37 9.11
CA ASP A 11 -4.67 3.68 9.45
C ASP A 11 -5.17 2.77 10.60
N PRO A 12 -5.73 3.33 11.69
CA PRO A 12 -6.21 2.54 12.83
C PRO A 12 -7.22 1.44 12.45
N ARG A 13 -7.99 1.63 11.37
CA ARG A 13 -8.94 0.61 10.88
C ARG A 13 -8.20 -0.64 10.37
N LEU A 14 -7.08 -0.46 9.67
CA LEU A 14 -6.22 -1.57 9.23
C LEU A 14 -5.51 -2.24 10.41
N VAL A 15 -5.11 -1.47 11.42
CA VAL A 15 -4.52 -2.02 12.64
C VAL A 15 -5.53 -2.90 13.37
N SER A 16 -6.76 -2.42 13.55
CA SER A 16 -7.85 -3.19 14.16
C SER A 16 -8.19 -4.44 13.36
N PHE A 17 -8.30 -4.32 12.03
CA PHE A 17 -8.49 -5.46 11.13
C PHE A 17 -7.39 -6.52 11.29
N PHE A 18 -6.12 -6.10 11.30
CA PHE A 18 -4.99 -7.02 11.43
C PHE A 18 -4.98 -7.73 12.79
N GLN A 19 -5.35 -7.06 13.88
CA GLN A 19 -5.45 -7.67 15.20
C GLN A 19 -6.52 -8.77 15.25
N ASP A 20 -7.69 -8.52 14.66
CA ASP A 20 -8.76 -9.51 14.54
C ASP A 20 -8.37 -10.69 13.64
N LEU A 21 -7.68 -10.38 12.53
CA LEU A 21 -7.17 -11.40 11.62
C LEU A 21 -6.13 -12.28 12.30
N LYS A 22 -5.18 -11.68 13.03
CA LYS A 22 -4.15 -12.39 13.79
C LYS A 22 -4.74 -13.26 14.90
N SER A 23 -5.83 -12.81 15.52
CA SER A 23 -6.55 -13.60 16.52
C SER A 23 -7.25 -14.81 15.90
N SER A 24 -7.76 -14.67 14.67
CA SER A 24 -8.44 -15.75 13.93
C SER A 24 -7.45 -16.71 13.26
N LEU A 25 -6.32 -16.20 12.78
CA LEU A 25 -5.27 -16.92 12.08
C LEU A 25 -3.91 -16.58 12.71
N PRO A 26 -3.50 -17.26 13.81
CA PRO A 26 -2.28 -16.92 14.55
C PRO A 26 -0.98 -16.97 13.74
N GLY A 27 -0.97 -17.62 12.56
CA GLY A 27 0.18 -17.68 11.66
C GLY A 27 0.45 -16.40 10.86
N VAL A 28 -0.53 -15.48 10.75
CA VAL A 28 -0.37 -14.33 9.85
C VAL A 28 0.62 -13.30 10.35
N PHE A 29 1.29 -12.60 9.46
CA PHE A 29 2.19 -11.49 9.81
C PHE A 29 2.19 -10.43 8.72
N VAL A 30 2.45 -9.17 9.11
CA VAL A 30 2.61 -8.07 8.16
C VAL A 30 3.94 -8.23 7.45
N PHE A 31 3.90 -8.39 6.13
CA PHE A 31 5.07 -8.37 5.26
C PHE A 31 5.46 -6.93 4.93
N GLU A 32 4.50 -6.12 4.48
CA GLU A 32 4.73 -4.72 4.15
C GLU A 32 3.53 -3.86 4.59
N SER A 33 3.81 -2.70 5.16
CA SER A 33 2.82 -1.75 5.67
C SER A 33 2.94 -0.44 4.90
N ARG A 34 3.75 0.50 5.39
CA ARG A 34 4.09 1.71 4.66
C ARG A 34 5.16 1.46 3.60
N ARG A 35 5.03 2.17 2.49
CA ARG A 35 5.98 2.12 1.38
C ARG A 35 6.38 3.52 0.98
N SER A 36 7.68 3.80 0.91
CA SER A 36 8.15 5.10 0.45
C SER A 36 7.88 5.30 -1.04
N TRP A 37 7.77 6.57 -1.47
CA TRP A 37 7.65 6.94 -2.87
C TRP A 37 8.75 6.31 -3.74
N ALA A 38 10.01 6.36 -3.27
CA ALA A 38 11.15 5.80 -4.02
C ALA A 38 11.09 4.28 -4.14
N ARG A 39 10.60 3.57 -3.12
CA ARG A 39 10.37 2.12 -3.21
C ARG A 39 9.25 1.80 -4.21
N GLN A 40 8.15 2.56 -4.18
CA GLN A 40 7.08 2.39 -5.17
C GLN A 40 7.58 2.67 -6.60
N ALA A 41 8.38 3.71 -6.81
CA ALA A 41 8.97 4.02 -8.11
C ALA A 41 9.86 2.87 -8.61
N LYS A 42 10.65 2.25 -7.72
CA LYS A 42 11.48 1.08 -8.06
C LYS A 42 10.63 -0.13 -8.45
N LEU A 43 9.56 -0.43 -7.70
CA LEU A 43 8.65 -1.53 -8.03
C LEU A 43 7.94 -1.29 -9.37
N TYR A 44 7.44 -0.07 -9.57
CA TYR A 44 6.79 0.31 -10.81
C TYR A 44 7.73 0.15 -12.01
N ALA A 45 8.97 0.62 -11.90
CA ALA A 45 9.98 0.46 -12.94
C ALA A 45 10.31 -1.01 -13.22
N ALA A 46 10.46 -1.83 -12.19
CA ALA A 46 10.73 -3.27 -12.35
C ALA A 46 9.58 -4.01 -13.04
N CYS A 47 8.34 -3.71 -12.66
CA CYS A 47 7.14 -4.25 -13.32
C CYS A 47 7.09 -3.80 -14.80
N LYS A 48 7.33 -2.51 -15.09
CA LYS A 48 7.39 -1.99 -16.47
C LYS A 48 8.50 -2.61 -17.31
N ALA A 49 9.61 -3.00 -16.69
CA ALA A 49 10.72 -3.68 -17.33
C ALA A 49 10.55 -5.21 -17.43
N GLY A 50 9.45 -5.77 -16.91
CA GLY A 50 9.21 -7.23 -16.91
C GLY A 50 10.13 -8.01 -15.95
N THR A 51 10.79 -7.34 -15.02
CA THR A 51 11.76 -7.93 -14.08
C THR A 51 11.23 -8.02 -12.64
N GLY A 52 10.01 -7.52 -12.41
CA GLY A 52 9.35 -7.51 -11.09
C GLY A 52 7.90 -7.98 -11.16
N HIS A 53 7.29 -8.12 -9.98
CA HIS A 53 5.89 -8.52 -9.85
C HIS A 53 4.95 -7.40 -10.33
N CYS A 54 3.88 -7.79 -11.01
CA CYS A 54 2.83 -6.91 -11.53
C CYS A 54 1.46 -7.42 -11.07
N PRO A 55 0.47 -6.53 -10.87
CA PRO A 55 0.50 -5.09 -11.15
C PRO A 55 1.25 -4.28 -10.09
N ALA A 56 2.01 -3.26 -10.51
CA ALA A 56 2.57 -2.25 -9.62
C ALA A 56 1.95 -0.89 -9.94
N ALA A 57 1.39 -0.21 -8.93
CA ALA A 57 0.85 1.14 -9.11
C ALA A 57 1.96 2.17 -9.43
N PRO A 58 1.68 3.23 -10.19
CA PRO A 58 2.60 4.36 -10.31
C PRO A 58 2.96 4.95 -8.95
N PRO A 59 4.16 5.53 -8.79
CA PRO A 59 4.53 6.20 -7.55
C PRO A 59 3.62 7.41 -7.30
N GLY A 60 3.08 7.49 -6.10
CA GLY A 60 2.03 8.46 -5.71
C GLY A 60 0.61 7.89 -5.76
N SER A 61 0.44 6.69 -6.32
CA SER A 61 -0.87 6.05 -6.53
C SER A 61 -1.00 4.72 -5.79
N SER A 62 -0.14 4.42 -4.82
CA SER A 62 -0.23 3.22 -3.99
C SER A 62 -0.76 3.54 -2.60
N ALA A 63 -1.74 2.77 -2.12
CA ALA A 63 -2.30 2.88 -0.78
C ALA A 63 -1.23 2.73 0.34
N HIS A 64 -0.18 1.93 0.11
CA HIS A 64 0.93 1.77 1.06
C HIS A 64 1.69 3.07 1.31
N GLN A 65 1.75 3.98 0.33
CA GLN A 65 2.43 5.27 0.53
C GLN A 65 1.76 6.11 1.61
N PHE A 66 0.45 5.93 1.78
CA PHE A 66 -0.38 6.72 2.67
C PHE A 66 -0.75 5.97 3.96
N GLY A 67 -0.13 4.81 4.22
CA GLY A 67 -0.49 3.95 5.36
C GLY A 67 -1.91 3.40 5.28
N ARG A 68 -2.46 3.24 4.08
CA ARG A 68 -3.83 2.78 3.82
C ARG A 68 -3.90 1.37 3.23
N ALA A 69 -2.81 0.60 3.31
CA ALA A 69 -2.76 -0.81 2.94
C ALA A 69 -1.79 -1.62 3.80
N LEU A 70 -1.98 -2.93 3.82
CA LEU A 70 -1.13 -3.94 4.41
C LEU A 70 -0.97 -5.11 3.44
N ASP A 71 0.26 -5.57 3.25
CA ASP A 71 0.56 -6.87 2.67
C ASP A 71 0.75 -7.85 3.82
N ILE A 72 -0.10 -8.86 3.90
CA ILE A 72 -0.13 -9.86 4.97
C ILE A 72 0.20 -11.22 4.39
N ASN A 73 1.10 -11.95 5.05
CA ASN A 73 1.48 -13.32 4.70
C ASN A 73 1.16 -14.28 5.84
N GLY A 74 1.43 -15.58 5.66
CA GLY A 74 1.23 -16.61 6.68
C GLY A 74 -0.18 -17.23 6.68
N PHE A 75 -0.91 -17.11 5.58
CA PHE A 75 -2.19 -17.78 5.34
C PHE A 75 -2.22 -18.40 3.93
N SER A 76 -3.16 -19.31 3.71
CA SER A 76 -3.54 -19.82 2.40
C SER A 76 -4.84 -19.16 1.95
N ALA A 77 -4.78 -18.40 0.85
CA ALA A 77 -5.92 -17.70 0.27
C ALA A 77 -7.12 -18.61 -0.04
N GLU A 78 -6.87 -19.91 -0.29
CA GLU A 78 -7.90 -20.92 -0.55
C GLU A 78 -8.45 -21.52 0.75
N LYS A 79 -7.57 -22.03 1.62
CA LYS A 79 -7.98 -22.75 2.85
C LYS A 79 -8.56 -21.82 3.91
N ASP A 80 -7.97 -20.64 4.04
CA ASP A 80 -8.32 -19.67 5.09
C ASP A 80 -9.37 -18.65 4.64
N ARG A 81 -9.86 -18.76 3.38
CA ARG A 81 -10.78 -17.79 2.76
C ARG A 81 -11.97 -17.44 3.65
N LYS A 82 -12.67 -18.45 4.16
CA LYS A 82 -13.87 -18.26 5.01
C LYS A 82 -13.55 -17.51 6.31
N SER A 83 -12.38 -17.78 6.91
CA SER A 83 -11.94 -17.10 8.12
C SER A 83 -11.62 -15.63 7.81
N ILE A 84 -10.92 -15.36 6.70
CA ILE A 84 -10.59 -14.00 6.26
C ILE A 84 -11.86 -13.21 5.93
N GLU A 85 -12.79 -13.80 5.17
CA GLU A 85 -14.09 -13.18 4.83
C GLU A 85 -14.93 -12.90 6.08
N SER A 86 -14.92 -13.79 7.08
CA SER A 86 -15.60 -13.56 8.35
C SER A 86 -15.05 -12.34 9.11
N VAL A 87 -13.73 -12.13 9.09
CA VAL A 87 -13.10 -10.93 9.65
C VAL A 87 -13.47 -9.71 8.82
N LEU A 88 -13.37 -9.77 7.49
CA LEU A 88 -13.72 -8.67 6.59
C LEU A 88 -15.18 -8.22 6.74
N ASN A 89 -16.12 -9.13 7.04
CA ASN A 89 -17.52 -8.77 7.31
C ASN A 89 -17.69 -7.86 8.53
N ARG A 90 -16.75 -7.89 9.49
CA ARG A 90 -16.70 -6.96 10.63
C ARG A 90 -15.93 -5.68 10.34
N HIS A 91 -15.16 -5.65 9.25
CA HIS A 91 -14.30 -4.56 8.80
C HIS A 91 -14.68 -4.16 7.37
N SER A 92 -15.95 -3.77 7.18
CA SER A 92 -16.56 -3.57 5.85
C SER A 92 -15.87 -2.52 4.97
N GLU A 93 -15.12 -1.60 5.58
CA GLU A 93 -14.29 -0.60 4.92
C GLU A 93 -13.00 -1.16 4.32
N ILE A 94 -12.62 -2.39 4.66
CA ILE A 94 -11.43 -3.06 4.12
C ILE A 94 -11.84 -3.86 2.89
N GLU A 95 -11.00 -3.80 1.86
CA GLU A 95 -11.08 -4.69 0.71
C GLU A 95 -9.83 -5.55 0.61
N TRP A 96 -10.03 -6.73 0.07
CA TRP A 96 -9.00 -7.73 -0.12
C TRP A 96 -8.67 -7.83 -1.61
N GLY A 97 -7.37 -7.74 -1.94
CA GLY A 97 -6.86 -7.78 -3.30
C GLY A 97 -7.10 -9.10 -4.04
N ILE A 98 -7.57 -10.14 -3.34
CA ILE A 98 -7.89 -11.42 -3.97
C ILE A 98 -9.01 -11.30 -5.02
N ASP A 99 -9.97 -10.39 -4.82
CA ASP A 99 -11.16 -10.25 -5.67
C ASP A 99 -10.94 -9.23 -6.81
N TRP A 100 -9.73 -8.71 -6.96
CA TRP A 100 -9.39 -7.79 -8.04
C TRP A 100 -9.22 -8.54 -9.37
N LYS A 101 -9.39 -7.80 -10.48
CA LYS A 101 -9.19 -8.34 -11.83
C LYS A 101 -7.80 -8.99 -11.97
N GLU A 102 -6.79 -8.31 -11.45
CA GLU A 102 -5.47 -8.87 -11.23
C GLU A 102 -5.36 -9.18 -9.74
N SER A 103 -5.42 -10.47 -9.40
CA SER A 103 -5.50 -10.92 -8.01
C SER A 103 -4.18 -10.67 -7.27
N ASP A 104 -4.28 -10.05 -6.10
CA ASP A 104 -3.15 -9.81 -5.19
C ASP A 104 -3.52 -10.31 -3.77
N PRO A 105 -3.40 -11.62 -3.51
CA PRO A 105 -3.90 -12.21 -2.27
C PRO A 105 -3.27 -11.65 -0.98
N PRO A 106 -1.98 -11.29 -0.91
CA PRO A 106 -1.44 -10.68 0.30
C PRO A 106 -2.02 -9.29 0.62
N HIS A 107 -2.57 -8.57 -0.36
CA HIS A 107 -2.88 -7.15 -0.25
C HIS A 107 -4.25 -6.87 0.36
N PHE A 108 -4.29 -6.05 1.42
CA PHE A 108 -5.51 -5.53 2.04
C PHE A 108 -5.44 -4.01 2.10
N GLN A 109 -6.52 -3.32 1.77
CA GLN A 109 -6.53 -1.86 1.82
C GLN A 109 -7.88 -1.26 2.24
N ILE A 110 -7.85 0.00 2.63
CA ILE A 110 -9.06 0.79 2.84
C ILE A 110 -9.77 0.98 1.48
N ARG A 111 -11.05 0.65 1.40
CA ARG A 111 -11.90 0.96 0.25
C ARG A 111 -11.88 2.45 -0.02
N ASN A 112 -11.71 2.83 -1.29
CA ASN A 112 -11.57 4.22 -1.69
C ASN A 112 -10.48 4.98 -0.90
N TRP A 113 -9.36 4.33 -0.56
CA TRP A 113 -8.28 4.88 0.27
C TRP A 113 -7.78 6.28 -0.13
N SER A 114 -7.91 6.65 -1.40
CA SER A 114 -7.47 7.94 -1.93
C SER A 114 -8.40 9.10 -1.56
N ARG A 115 -9.63 8.81 -1.11
CA ARG A 115 -10.57 9.84 -0.63
C ARG A 115 -10.10 10.43 0.69
N GLY A 116 -10.12 11.75 0.78
CA GLY A 116 -9.75 12.48 1.99
C GLY A 116 -8.25 12.72 2.17
N LEU A 117 -7.40 12.34 1.21
CA LEU A 117 -5.98 12.71 1.24
C LEU A 117 -5.81 14.22 1.14
N SER A 118 -5.11 14.79 2.12
CA SER A 118 -4.78 16.20 2.17
C SER A 118 -3.74 16.56 1.10
N PHE A 119 -3.56 17.86 0.84
CA PHE A 119 -2.46 18.32 0.01
C PHE A 119 -1.11 17.91 0.60
N GLN A 120 -0.97 17.96 1.93
CA GLN A 120 0.26 17.58 2.63
C GLN A 120 0.61 16.11 2.38
N ASP A 121 -0.37 15.20 2.47
CA ASP A 121 -0.17 13.78 2.19
C ASP A 121 0.31 13.57 0.76
N LYS A 122 -0.36 14.21 -0.21
CA LYS A 122 0.02 14.11 -1.63
C LYS A 122 1.41 14.71 -1.88
N PHE A 123 1.76 15.75 -1.15
CA PHE A 123 3.06 16.40 -1.29
C PHE A 123 4.19 15.51 -0.78
N PHE A 124 4.12 15.06 0.47
CA PHE A 124 5.20 14.30 1.10
C PHE A 124 5.18 12.81 0.72
N ASP A 125 4.05 12.14 0.91
CA ASP A 125 3.91 10.69 0.65
C ASP A 125 3.64 10.40 -0.84
N GLY A 126 2.84 11.26 -1.47
CA GLY A 126 2.50 11.15 -2.90
C GLY A 126 3.62 11.62 -3.84
N GLY A 127 4.61 12.35 -3.33
CA GLY A 127 5.81 12.74 -4.06
C GLY A 127 5.67 13.95 -4.97
N LEU A 128 4.68 14.84 -4.76
CA LEU A 128 4.64 16.11 -5.50
C LEU A 128 5.91 16.96 -5.27
N TRP A 129 6.64 16.74 -4.17
CA TRP A 129 7.94 17.36 -3.93
C TRP A 129 8.96 17.09 -5.05
N VAL A 130 8.89 15.92 -5.71
CA VAL A 130 9.78 15.58 -6.83
C VAL A 130 9.60 16.57 -7.98
N TRP A 131 8.35 16.90 -8.31
CA TRP A 131 8.02 17.88 -9.34
C TRP A 131 8.43 19.29 -8.94
N ALA A 132 8.28 19.65 -7.67
CA ALA A 132 8.75 20.94 -7.16
C ALA A 132 10.27 21.08 -7.35
N VAL A 133 11.05 20.04 -7.03
CA VAL A 133 12.51 20.04 -7.24
C VAL A 133 12.85 20.16 -8.71
N ILE A 134 12.19 19.40 -9.60
CA ILE A 134 12.40 19.48 -11.05
C ILE A 134 12.11 20.91 -11.56
N ALA A 135 11.00 21.50 -11.14
CA ALA A 135 10.63 22.87 -11.54
C ALA A 135 11.68 23.90 -11.09
N ILE A 136 12.17 23.80 -9.85
CA ILE A 136 13.23 24.68 -9.33
C ILE A 136 14.51 24.55 -10.17
N ILE A 137 14.92 23.33 -10.52
CA ILE A 137 16.10 23.09 -11.36
C ILE A 137 15.92 23.72 -12.74
N ILE A 138 14.76 23.51 -13.38
CA ILE A 138 14.47 24.10 -14.69
C ILE A 138 14.53 25.63 -14.63
N ILE A 139 13.89 26.25 -13.65
CA ILE A 139 13.90 27.71 -13.46
C ILE A 139 15.33 28.22 -13.28
N PHE A 140 16.15 27.52 -12.49
CA PHE A 140 17.54 27.89 -12.28
C PHE A 140 18.39 27.80 -13.55
N LEU A 141 18.16 26.79 -14.40
CA LEU A 141 18.86 26.62 -15.67
C LEU A 141 18.42 27.63 -16.73
N LEU A 142 17.15 28.04 -16.73
CA LEU A 142 16.61 29.01 -17.69
C LEU A 142 16.91 30.48 -17.33
N ASN A 143 17.16 30.77 -16.05
CA ASN A 143 17.57 32.10 -15.58
C ASN A 143 19.09 32.31 -15.64
N ARG A 144 19.83 31.44 -16.34
CA ARG A 144 21.25 31.60 -16.68
C ARG A 144 21.40 31.96 -18.15
#